data_AF-A0A6I7N3T0-F1
#
_entry.id   AF-A0A6I7N3T0-F1
#
_cell.length_a   1.000
_cell.length_b   1.000
_cell.length_c   1.000
_cell.angle_alpha   90.00
_cell.angle_beta   90.00
_cell.angle_gamma   90.00
#
_symmetry.space_group_name_H-M   'P 1'
#
loop_
_entity.id
_entity.type
_entity.pdbx_description
1 polymer ?
#
loop_
_entity_poly.entity_id
_entity_poly.type
_entity_poly.pdbx_seq_one_letter_code
_entity_poly.pdbx_strand_id
1 'polypeptide(L)'
;MDRTGHAPAAFVTDGCSGGLSMAWDLIADLLPAFAETHEKHPPWEACCVTHDRAYHAAGGARAAEESYRTRFTADQALRECVLDTGARRTQYLSESYGLTERQIASAYRLIADAMFDAVRLGGGPCSGMPWRWGYGYPGCLLGR
;
A
#
# COMPACT_ATOMS: atom_id res chain seq x y z
N MET A 1 -11.63 -18.17 6.63
CA MET A 1 -10.47 -18.58 7.44
C MET A 1 -10.95 -18.66 8.86
N ASP A 2 -11.02 -19.85 9.45
CA ASP A 2 -11.20 -19.98 10.89
C ASP A 2 -9.87 -19.62 11.56
N ARG A 3 -9.87 -18.60 12.41
CA ARG A 3 -8.67 -18.04 13.08
C ARG A 3 -8.55 -18.51 14.52
N THR A 4 -9.41 -19.44 14.98
CA THR A 4 -9.33 -19.94 16.36
C THR A 4 -7.95 -20.56 16.62
N GLY A 5 -7.23 -19.97 17.59
CA GLY A 5 -5.93 -20.47 18.06
C GLY A 5 -4.68 -20.08 17.26
N HIS A 6 -4.77 -19.33 16.16
CA HIS A 6 -3.60 -19.02 15.33
C HIS A 6 -3.15 -17.56 15.47
N ALA A 7 -1.88 -17.35 15.86
CA ALA A 7 -1.21 -16.05 15.79
C ALA A 7 -0.64 -15.84 14.36
N PRO A 8 -0.59 -14.60 13.84
CA PRO A 8 0.07 -14.36 12.57
C PRO A 8 1.58 -14.61 12.72
N ALA A 9 2.22 -15.04 11.63
CA ALA A 9 3.67 -15.10 11.54
C ALA A 9 4.32 -13.72 11.76
N ALA A 10 5.65 -13.67 11.84
CA ALA A 10 6.37 -12.40 11.89
C ALA A 10 6.02 -11.51 10.67
N PHE A 11 5.90 -10.21 10.91
CA PHE A 11 5.57 -9.24 9.86
C PHE A 11 6.70 -9.14 8.82
N VAL A 12 6.32 -9.11 7.55
CA VAL A 12 7.22 -8.84 6.42
C VAL A 12 6.51 -7.90 5.44
N THR A 13 7.28 -7.10 4.71
CA THR A 13 6.80 -6.13 3.71
C THR A 13 7.85 -6.00 2.62
N ASP A 14 7.39 -5.76 1.39
CA ASP A 14 8.22 -5.40 0.23
C ASP A 14 8.09 -3.90 -0.13
N GLY A 15 7.57 -3.09 0.79
CA GLY A 15 7.25 -1.69 0.56
C GLY A 15 5.89 -1.56 -0.12
N CYS A 16 5.84 -0.89 -1.27
CA CYS A 16 4.68 -0.92 -2.14
C CYS A 16 4.75 -2.16 -3.05
N SER A 17 3.87 -3.12 -2.77
CA SER A 17 3.82 -4.42 -3.43
C SER A 17 3.64 -4.37 -4.95
N GLY A 18 3.83 -5.53 -5.61
CA GLY A 18 3.83 -5.63 -7.07
C GLY A 18 5.12 -5.12 -7.72
N GLY A 19 6.18 -4.96 -6.93
CA GLY A 19 7.49 -4.49 -7.39
C GLY A 19 7.61 -2.97 -7.53
N LEU A 20 6.64 -2.19 -7.03
CA LEU A 20 6.66 -0.73 -7.16
C LEU A 20 7.87 -0.12 -6.44
N SER A 21 8.11 -0.48 -5.18
CA SER A 21 9.26 0.04 -4.43
C SER A 21 10.58 -0.36 -5.08
N MET A 22 10.72 -1.62 -5.51
CA MET A 22 11.92 -2.08 -6.21
C MET A 22 12.17 -1.30 -7.52
N ALA A 23 11.13 -1.09 -8.33
CA ALA A 23 11.25 -0.33 -9.58
C ALA A 23 11.58 1.15 -9.32
N TRP A 24 11.04 1.74 -8.26
CA TRP A 24 11.35 3.10 -7.84
C TRP A 24 12.82 3.24 -7.45
N ASP A 25 13.31 2.33 -6.61
CA ASP A 25 14.69 2.32 -6.14
C ASP A 25 15.67 2.26 -7.31
N LEU A 26 15.37 1.41 -8.30
CA LEU A 26 16.14 1.28 -9.54
C LEU A 26 16.17 2.59 -10.32
N ILE A 27 15.02 3.25 -10.51
CA ILE A 27 14.95 4.53 -11.22
C ILE A 27 15.74 5.61 -10.45
N ALA A 28 15.60 5.64 -9.13
CA ALA A 28 16.32 6.58 -8.25
C ALA A 28 17.84 6.35 -8.27
N ASP A 29 18.33 5.11 -8.41
CA ASP A 29 19.76 4.82 -8.59
C ASP A 29 20.29 5.26 -9.95
N LEU A 30 19.48 5.09 -11.00
CA LEU A 30 19.89 5.41 -12.37
C LEU A 30 19.85 6.90 -12.66
N LEU A 31 18.98 7.65 -11.98
CA LEU A 31 18.69 9.06 -12.26
C LEU A 31 18.77 9.88 -10.95
N PRO A 32 19.95 10.43 -10.57
CA PRO A 32 20.09 11.19 -9.33
C PRO A 32 19.12 12.37 -9.19
N ALA A 33 18.84 13.09 -10.29
CA ALA A 33 17.85 14.18 -10.29
C ALA A 33 16.43 13.70 -9.95
N PHE A 34 16.09 12.45 -10.29
CA PHE A 34 14.83 11.84 -9.86
C PHE A 34 14.85 11.64 -8.35
N ALA A 35 15.89 11.04 -7.79
CA ALA A 35 16.00 10.80 -6.35
C ALA A 35 16.01 12.10 -5.52
N GLU A 36 16.65 13.17 -6.03
CA GLU A 36 16.62 14.50 -5.40
C GLU A 36 15.21 15.06 -5.33
N THR A 37 14.39 14.82 -6.37
CA THR A 37 13.02 15.36 -6.45
C THR A 37 11.97 14.46 -5.81
N HIS A 38 12.17 13.16 -5.91
CA HIS A 38 11.17 12.15 -5.61
C HIS A 38 11.56 11.19 -4.50
N GLU A 39 12.70 11.46 -3.85
CA GLU A 39 13.27 10.64 -2.80
C GLU A 39 13.77 9.29 -3.32
N LYS A 40 14.58 8.62 -2.49
CA LYS A 40 15.18 7.32 -2.85
C LYS A 40 14.13 6.22 -2.99
N HIS A 41 13.04 6.33 -2.23
CA HIS A 41 11.90 5.41 -2.20
C HIS A 41 10.62 6.18 -2.55
N PRO A 42 9.51 5.50 -2.91
CA PRO A 42 8.23 6.18 -3.11
C PRO A 42 7.86 7.00 -1.88
N PRO A 43 7.50 8.29 -2.02
CA PRO A 43 7.21 9.14 -0.85
C PRO A 43 5.96 8.72 -0.06
N TRP A 44 5.19 7.79 -0.60
CA TRP A 44 4.06 7.13 0.07
C TRP A 44 4.37 5.69 0.51
N GLU A 45 5.62 5.23 0.48
CA GLU A 45 5.99 3.85 0.87
C GLU A 45 5.55 3.53 2.30
N ALA A 46 5.66 4.50 3.22
CA ALA A 46 5.16 4.35 4.58
C ALA A 46 3.65 4.05 4.64
N CYS A 47 2.86 4.54 3.67
CA CYS A 47 1.44 4.22 3.54
C CYS A 47 1.24 2.75 3.15
N CYS A 48 2.05 2.24 2.21
CA CYS A 48 2.05 0.83 1.80
C CYS A 48 2.45 -0.08 2.96
N VAL A 49 3.54 0.22 3.68
CA VAL A 49 3.96 -0.56 4.85
C VAL A 49 2.89 -0.59 5.95
N THR A 50 2.17 0.51 6.15
CA THR A 50 1.04 0.55 7.10
C THR A 50 -0.13 -0.32 6.63
N HIS A 51 -0.45 -0.29 5.33
CA HIS A 51 -1.46 -1.15 4.71
C HIS A 51 -1.09 -2.64 4.82
N ASP A 52 0.17 -2.98 4.54
CA ASP A 52 0.72 -4.33 4.68
C ASP A 52 0.54 -4.87 6.10
N ARG A 53 0.76 -4.05 7.14
CA ARG A 53 0.53 -4.48 8.52
C ARG A 53 -0.92 -4.87 8.77
N ALA A 54 -1.86 -4.08 8.25
CA ALA A 54 -3.29 -4.39 8.35
C ALA A 54 -3.62 -5.68 7.58
N TYR A 55 -3.05 -5.84 6.38
CA TYR A 55 -3.25 -7.02 5.54
C TYR A 55 -2.66 -8.28 6.15
N HIS A 56 -1.44 -8.22 6.67
CA HIS A 56 -0.74 -9.32 7.32
C HIS A 56 -1.56 -9.91 8.47
N ALA A 57 -2.10 -9.03 9.32
CA ALA A 57 -2.93 -9.41 10.46
C ALA A 57 -4.42 -9.59 10.12
N ALA A 58 -4.82 -9.48 8.85
CA ALA A 58 -6.21 -9.45 8.41
C ALA A 58 -7.09 -8.55 9.31
N GLY A 59 -6.58 -7.36 9.64
CA GLY A 59 -7.25 -6.36 10.47
C GLY A 59 -7.68 -6.85 11.86
N GLY A 60 -7.14 -7.96 12.36
CA GLY A 60 -7.59 -8.60 13.60
C GLY A 60 -8.96 -9.30 13.52
N ALA A 61 -9.64 -9.25 12.37
CA ALA A 61 -11.03 -9.68 12.22
C ALA A 61 -11.24 -11.19 12.48
N ARG A 62 -12.25 -11.54 13.28
CA ARG A 62 -12.56 -12.93 13.64
C ARG A 62 -13.76 -13.49 12.88
N ALA A 63 -14.58 -12.63 12.30
CA ALA A 63 -15.73 -13.00 11.47
C ALA A 63 -15.57 -12.56 10.01
N ALA A 64 -16.28 -13.21 9.09
CA ALA A 64 -16.20 -12.90 7.66
C ALA A 64 -16.66 -11.47 7.33
N GLU A 65 -17.76 -11.03 7.93
CA GLU A 65 -18.30 -9.69 7.73
C GLU A 65 -17.37 -8.60 8.28
N GLU A 66 -16.82 -8.84 9.48
CA GLU A 66 -15.79 -7.99 10.08
C GLU A 66 -14.57 -7.93 9.16
N SER A 67 -14.10 -9.08 8.64
CA SER A 67 -12.96 -9.16 7.74
C SER A 67 -13.16 -8.37 6.45
N TYR A 68 -14.37 -8.39 5.89
CA TYR A 68 -14.68 -7.61 4.69
C TYR A 68 -14.60 -6.11 4.99
N ARG A 69 -15.19 -5.66 6.10
CA ARG A 69 -15.17 -4.26 6.54
C ARG A 69 -13.75 -3.79 6.85
N THR A 70 -12.99 -4.54 7.65
CA THR A 70 -11.62 -4.16 8.03
C THR A 70 -10.69 -4.09 6.83
N ARG A 71 -10.88 -4.97 5.84
CA ARG A 71 -10.11 -4.89 4.59
C ARG A 71 -10.44 -3.60 3.83
N PHE A 72 -11.72 -3.29 3.66
CA PHE A 72 -12.14 -2.05 3.01
C PHE A 72 -11.62 -0.80 3.74
N THR A 73 -11.67 -0.78 5.08
CA THR A 73 -11.10 0.31 5.89
C THR A 73 -9.59 0.43 5.69
N ALA A 74 -8.84 -0.68 5.65
CA ALA A 74 -7.40 -0.64 5.37
C ALA A 74 -7.12 -0.06 3.96
N ASP A 75 -7.89 -0.47 2.96
CA ASP A 75 -7.76 0.01 1.58
C ASP A 75 -8.06 1.52 1.49
N GLN A 76 -9.10 2.01 2.19
CA GLN A 76 -9.39 3.44 2.28
C GLN A 76 -8.29 4.23 3.00
N ALA A 77 -7.76 3.69 4.10
CA ALA A 77 -6.67 4.33 4.84
C ALA A 77 -5.40 4.49 3.99
N LEU A 78 -5.09 3.50 3.13
CA LEU A 78 -4.02 3.62 2.14
C LEU A 78 -4.27 4.80 1.19
N ARG A 79 -5.47 4.86 0.59
CA ARG A 79 -5.86 5.93 -0.33
C ARG A 79 -5.72 7.32 0.31
N GLU A 80 -6.23 7.48 1.52
CA GLU A 80 -6.16 8.75 2.26
C GLU A 80 -4.72 9.13 2.61
N CYS A 81 -3.90 8.18 3.04
CA CYS A 81 -2.48 8.42 3.34
C CYS A 81 -1.68 8.88 2.10
N VAL A 82 -1.98 8.32 0.93
CA VAL A 82 -1.35 8.73 -0.35
C VAL A 82 -1.79 10.15 -0.74
N LEU A 83 -3.07 10.48 -0.59
CA LEU A 83 -3.58 11.84 -0.84
C LEU A 83 -2.90 12.88 0.08
N ASP A 84 -2.76 12.56 1.37
CA ASP A 84 -2.11 13.40 2.37
C ASP A 84 -0.60 13.57 2.10
N THR A 85 0.05 12.52 1.59
CA THR A 85 1.41 12.62 1.06
C THR A 85 1.50 13.64 -0.08
N GLY A 86 0.54 13.64 -1.00
CA GLY A 86 0.44 14.64 -2.05
C GLY A 86 0.28 16.07 -1.51
N ALA A 87 -0.61 16.24 -0.53
CA ALA A 87 -0.84 17.54 0.11
C ALA A 87 0.45 18.10 0.72
N ARG A 88 1.20 17.29 1.48
CA ARG A 88 2.50 17.67 2.06
C ARG A 88 3.55 18.06 1.04
N ARG A 89 3.52 17.43 -0.15
CA ARG A 89 4.52 17.66 -1.21
C ARG A 89 4.14 18.76 -2.20
N THR A 90 2.97 19.37 -2.03
CA THR A 90 2.44 20.40 -2.94
C THR A 90 3.40 21.55 -3.16
N GLN A 91 3.90 22.16 -2.09
CA GLN A 91 4.80 23.31 -2.20
C GLN A 91 6.07 22.93 -2.97
N TYR A 92 6.74 21.87 -2.52
CA TYR A 92 7.98 21.39 -3.11
C TYR A 92 7.83 21.08 -4.61
N LEU A 93 6.80 20.32 -4.99
CA LEU A 93 6.58 19.95 -6.39
C LEU A 93 6.14 21.14 -7.25
N SER A 94 5.48 22.13 -6.67
CA SER A 94 5.14 23.37 -7.37
C SER A 94 6.41 24.16 -7.73
N GLU A 95 7.34 24.27 -6.78
CA GLU A 95 8.63 24.94 -6.99
C GLU A 95 9.53 24.17 -7.98
N SER A 96 9.60 22.84 -7.88
CA SER A 96 10.45 22.01 -8.74
C SER A 96 9.96 21.92 -10.19
N TYR A 97 8.65 21.87 -10.41
CA TYR A 97 8.08 21.59 -11.74
C TYR A 97 7.21 22.72 -12.31
N GLY A 98 7.00 23.81 -11.59
CA GLY A 98 6.08 24.88 -12.01
C GLY A 98 4.61 24.44 -12.07
N LEU A 99 4.25 23.37 -11.34
CA LEU A 99 2.90 22.83 -11.32
C LEU A 99 2.01 23.62 -10.37
N THR A 100 0.73 23.75 -10.73
CA THR A 100 -0.29 24.28 -9.82
C THR A 100 -0.68 23.25 -8.77
N GLU A 101 -1.15 23.72 -7.61
CA GLU A 101 -1.69 22.85 -6.55
C GLU A 101 -2.75 21.88 -7.08
N ARG A 102 -3.58 22.34 -8.02
CA ARG A 102 -4.63 21.53 -8.64
C ARG A 102 -4.05 20.38 -9.47
N GLN A 103 -2.97 20.61 -10.21
CA GLN A 103 -2.32 19.57 -10.99
C GLN A 103 -1.70 18.51 -10.07
N ILE A 104 -1.02 18.94 -9.01
CA ILE A 104 -0.42 18.03 -8.02
C ILE A 104 -1.51 17.22 -7.31
N ALA A 105 -2.57 17.87 -6.82
CA ALA A 105 -3.70 17.20 -6.19
C ALA A 105 -4.39 16.19 -7.13
N SER A 106 -4.49 16.51 -8.42
CA SER A 106 -5.07 15.61 -9.42
C SER A 106 -4.18 14.39 -9.68
N ALA A 107 -2.86 14.59 -9.75
CA ALA A 107 -1.89 13.50 -9.92
C ALA A 107 -1.92 12.54 -8.72
N TYR A 108 -1.89 13.06 -7.49
CA TYR A 108 -1.96 12.21 -6.30
C TYR A 108 -3.31 11.53 -6.12
N ARG A 109 -4.42 12.18 -6.54
CA ARG A 109 -5.72 11.51 -6.57
C ARG A 109 -5.72 10.33 -7.53
N LEU A 110 -5.17 10.49 -8.72
CA LEU A 110 -5.06 9.38 -9.69
C LEU A 110 -4.23 8.22 -9.12
N ILE A 111 -3.09 8.52 -8.48
CA ILE A 111 -2.24 7.50 -7.84
C ILE A 111 -3.01 6.79 -6.71
N ALA A 112 -3.63 7.56 -5.81
CA ALA A 112 -4.37 7.03 -4.67
C ALA A 112 -5.56 6.14 -5.11
N ASP A 113 -6.30 6.57 -6.13
CA ASP A 113 -7.43 5.83 -6.69
C ASP A 113 -6.96 4.53 -7.37
N ALA A 114 -5.88 4.60 -8.18
CA ALA A 114 -5.30 3.42 -8.81
C ALA A 114 -4.79 2.41 -7.79
N MET A 115 -4.14 2.87 -6.71
CA MET A 115 -3.68 2.01 -5.62
C MET A 115 -4.86 1.36 -4.88
N PHE A 116 -5.91 2.13 -4.57
CA PHE A 116 -7.13 1.61 -3.97
C PHE A 116 -7.73 0.49 -4.82
N ASP A 117 -7.95 0.74 -6.12
CA ASP A 117 -8.54 -0.26 -7.01
C ASP A 117 -7.65 -1.51 -7.14
N ALA A 118 -6.32 -1.33 -7.23
CA ALA A 118 -5.37 -2.43 -7.28
C ALA A 118 -5.45 -3.34 -6.05
N VAL A 119 -5.49 -2.79 -4.83
CA VAL A 119 -5.59 -3.60 -3.60
C VAL A 119 -6.98 -4.21 -3.42
N ARG A 120 -8.04 -3.56 -3.91
CA ARG A 120 -9.41 -4.13 -3.92
C ARG A 120 -9.50 -5.38 -4.80
N LEU A 121 -8.85 -5.37 -5.95
CA LEU A 121 -8.91 -6.46 -6.92
C LEU A 121 -7.85 -7.55 -6.63
N GLY A 122 -6.60 -7.15 -6.38
CA GLY A 122 -5.47 -8.06 -6.19
C GLY A 122 -5.28 -8.54 -4.74
N GLY A 123 -5.72 -7.76 -3.75
CA GLY A 123 -5.49 -8.03 -2.33
C GLY A 123 -6.39 -9.09 -1.70
N GLY A 124 -7.13 -9.86 -2.49
CA GLY A 124 -8.07 -10.87 -1.98
C GLY A 124 -7.39 -11.96 -1.13
N PRO A 125 -8.11 -12.57 -0.18
CA PRO A 125 -7.59 -13.74 0.53
C PRO A 125 -7.37 -14.92 -0.43
N CYS A 126 -6.56 -15.91 -0.02
CA CYS A 126 -6.34 -17.15 -0.75
C CYS A 126 -5.62 -17.06 -2.12
N SER A 127 -5.10 -15.89 -2.51
CA SER A 127 -4.41 -15.73 -3.80
C SER A 127 -3.00 -16.31 -3.87
N GLY A 128 -2.43 -16.75 -2.73
CA GLY A 128 -1.03 -17.17 -2.63
C GLY A 128 -0.02 -16.02 -2.73
N MET A 129 -0.46 -14.80 -3.03
CA MET A 129 0.41 -13.64 -3.17
C MET A 129 0.96 -13.16 -1.81
N PRO A 130 2.15 -12.53 -1.79
CA PRO A 130 2.78 -12.07 -0.56
C PRO A 130 2.13 -10.84 0.08
N TRP A 131 1.25 -10.16 -0.67
CA TRP A 131 0.45 -9.01 -0.22
C TRP A 131 -1.04 -9.33 -0.09
N ARG A 132 -1.40 -10.61 0.06
CA ARG A 132 -2.81 -11.01 0.22
C ARG A 132 -3.37 -10.57 1.57
N TRP A 133 -4.68 -10.34 1.64
CA TRP A 133 -5.37 -10.21 2.91
C TRP A 133 -5.22 -11.48 3.77
N GLY A 134 -4.70 -11.32 4.98
CA GLY A 134 -4.34 -12.41 5.89
C GLY A 134 -3.00 -13.07 5.56
N TYR A 135 -2.03 -12.34 4.99
CA TYR A 135 -0.73 -12.91 4.61
C TYR A 135 0.00 -13.64 5.75
N GLY A 136 -0.10 -13.13 6.98
CA GLY A 136 0.52 -13.74 8.16
C GLY A 136 -0.09 -15.08 8.58
N TYR A 137 -1.20 -15.50 7.97
CA TYR A 137 -1.88 -16.75 8.26
C TYR A 137 -1.61 -17.82 7.20
N PRO A 138 -1.74 -19.12 7.55
CA PRO A 138 -1.68 -20.21 6.59
C PRO A 138 -2.59 -19.96 5.38
N GLY A 139 -2.08 -20.27 4.19
CA GLY A 139 -2.83 -20.14 2.96
C GLY A 139 -4.04 -21.09 2.94
N CYS A 140 -5.06 -20.74 2.17
CA CYS A 140 -6.33 -21.50 2.13
C CYS A 140 -6.19 -22.93 1.60
N LEU A 141 -5.11 -23.22 0.87
CA LEU A 141 -4.79 -24.55 0.36
C LEU A 141 -3.91 -25.38 1.30
N LEU A 142 -3.29 -24.75 2.30
CA LEU A 142 -2.37 -25.38 3.26
C LEU A 142 -3.03 -25.66 4.62
N GLY A 143 -4.32 -25.35 4.77
CA GLY A 143 -5.09 -25.52 6.01
C GLY A 143 -6.20 -26.57 5.95
N ARG A 144 -6.05 -27.62 5.12
CA ARG A 144 -6.84 -28.85 5.23
C ARG A 144 -6.06 -29.91 6.01
#